data_AF-A0A1F6G565-F1
#
_entry.id   AF-A0A1F6G565-F1
#
_cell.length_a   1.000
_cell.length_b   1.000
_cell.length_c   1.000
_cell.angle_alpha   90.00
_cell.angle_beta   90.00
_cell.angle_gamma   90.00
#
_symmetry.space_group_name_H-M   'P 1'
#
loop_
_entity.id
_entity.type
_entity.pdbx_description
1 polymer ?
#
loop_
_entity_poly.entity_id
_entity_poly.type
_entity_poly.pdbx_seq_one_letter_code
_entity_poly.pdbx_strand_id
1 'polypeptide(L)'
;MEFDLLVDNILKCLSKNKSTLQFLAQANKNGPPLEVEGTAFSGWEKWLQVRLAEYLCDSYLVSLETRLTRHQQKSIKGSARNHFDLMLRPHNKQNYHIGVELKVDKTPGAAIKGGLTDLRGFYELKLSEWNAWKFRGLFSVALYKGSRKSPYETIVEEIQKTDQGRGIVKPLGQSLGDWKLAVFGWEAKISNAKKENFDPWYKKEFEKIIKRSGRETGIL
;
A
#
# COMPACT_ATOMS: atom_id res chain seq x y z
N MET A 1 5.68 12.12 7.33
CA MET A 1 5.27 12.38 5.94
C MET A 1 3.76 12.29 5.89
N GLU A 2 3.10 13.27 5.29
CA GLU A 2 1.64 13.28 5.16
C GLU A 2 1.21 12.49 3.92
N PHE A 3 -0.04 12.04 3.88
CA PHE A 3 -0.60 11.26 2.78
C PHE A 3 -0.36 11.89 1.41
N ASP A 4 -0.65 13.18 1.24
CA ASP A 4 -0.48 13.86 -0.05
C ASP A 4 0.98 13.87 -0.51
N LEU A 5 1.90 14.09 0.44
CA LEU A 5 3.34 14.04 0.16
C LEU A 5 3.79 12.62 -0.23
N LEU A 6 3.24 11.57 0.39
CA LEU A 6 3.50 10.18 -0.03
C LEU A 6 3.02 9.95 -1.46
N VAL A 7 1.78 10.34 -1.78
CA VAL A 7 1.19 10.18 -3.12
C VAL A 7 2.02 10.92 -4.17
N ASP A 8 2.40 12.16 -3.90
CA ASP A 8 3.21 12.96 -4.82
C ASP A 8 4.58 12.34 -5.08
N ASN A 9 5.23 11.79 -4.06
CA ASN A 9 6.51 11.11 -4.23
C ASN A 9 6.38 9.79 -4.98
N ILE A 10 5.31 9.03 -4.76
CA ILE A 10 5.00 7.83 -5.57
C ILE A 10 4.85 8.22 -7.04
N LEU A 11 4.04 9.24 -7.34
CA LEU A 11 3.81 9.71 -8.70
C LEU A 11 5.09 10.20 -9.37
N LYS A 12 5.94 10.95 -8.64
CA LYS A 12 7.25 11.38 -9.15
C LYS A 12 8.19 10.19 -9.39
N CYS A 13 8.22 9.21 -8.49
CA CYS A 13 8.99 7.98 -8.67
C CYS A 13 8.54 7.23 -9.92
N LEU A 14 7.24 7.01 -10.10
CA LEU A 14 6.69 6.36 -11.29
C LEU A 14 7.00 7.14 -12.57
N SER A 15 6.88 8.47 -12.53
CA SER A 15 7.20 9.34 -13.68
C SER A 15 8.68 9.27 -14.08
N LYS A 16 9.62 9.30 -13.12
CA LYS A 16 11.06 9.13 -13.40
C LYS A 16 11.40 7.76 -13.97
N ASN A 17 10.61 6.74 -13.64
CA ASN A 17 10.80 5.37 -14.10
C ASN A 17 9.86 4.98 -15.25
N LYS A 18 9.30 5.97 -15.95
CA LYS A 18 8.27 5.77 -16.98
C LYS A 18 8.72 4.85 -18.11
N SER A 19 9.95 4.99 -18.61
CA SER A 19 10.48 4.12 -19.68
C SER A 19 10.57 2.67 -19.24
N THR A 20 11.06 2.42 -18.02
CA THR A 20 11.09 1.09 -17.41
C THR A 20 9.68 0.52 -17.25
N LEU A 21 8.75 1.32 -16.74
CA LEU A 21 7.34 0.91 -16.60
C LEU A 21 6.69 0.61 -17.96
N GLN A 22 7.02 1.38 -19.01
CA GLN A 22 6.53 1.15 -20.37
C GLN A 22 7.09 -0.14 -20.97
N PHE A 23 8.41 -0.34 -20.87
CA PHE A 23 9.07 -1.56 -21.31
C PHE A 23 8.47 -2.79 -20.62
N LEU A 24 8.32 -2.72 -19.29
CA LEU A 24 7.73 -3.79 -18.50
C LEU A 24 6.25 -4.00 -18.89
N ALA A 25 5.46 -2.93 -19.05
CA ALA A 25 4.05 -3.03 -19.45
C ALA A 25 3.86 -3.65 -20.84
N GLN A 26 4.78 -3.38 -21.78
CA GLN A 26 4.81 -3.98 -23.11
C GLN A 26 5.24 -5.45 -23.07
N ALA A 27 6.29 -5.80 -22.31
CA ALA A 27 6.68 -7.19 -22.09
C ALA A 27 5.51 -8.01 -21.52
N ASN A 28 4.69 -7.41 -20.64
CA ASN A 28 3.49 -8.05 -20.09
C ASN A 28 2.26 -8.09 -21.03
N LYS A 29 2.26 -7.37 -22.17
CA LYS A 29 1.22 -7.50 -23.21
C LYS A 29 1.47 -8.72 -24.12
N ASN A 30 2.72 -9.14 -24.27
CA ASN A 30 3.13 -10.19 -25.20
C ASN A 30 3.34 -11.57 -24.54
N GLY A 31 2.87 -11.75 -23.29
CA GLY A 31 3.29 -12.86 -22.44
C GLY A 31 4.69 -12.60 -21.85
N PRO A 32 4.95 -12.96 -20.57
CA PRO A 32 6.21 -12.63 -19.94
C PRO A 32 7.38 -13.35 -20.65
N PRO A 33 8.57 -12.73 -20.78
CA PRO A 33 9.76 -13.45 -21.27
C PRO A 33 10.20 -14.60 -20.37
N LEU A 34 9.67 -14.71 -19.15
CA LEU A 34 9.96 -15.77 -18.19
C LEU A 34 8.71 -16.04 -17.36
N GLU A 35 7.85 -16.90 -17.89
CA GLU A 35 6.79 -17.55 -17.14
C GLU A 35 7.44 -18.64 -16.27
N VAL A 36 7.76 -18.30 -15.02
CA VAL A 36 7.67 -19.29 -13.95
C VAL A 36 6.28 -19.09 -13.38
N GLU A 37 5.37 -20.01 -13.71
CA GLU A 37 3.98 -20.00 -13.26
C GLU A 37 3.87 -19.55 -11.80
N GLY A 38 3.14 -18.46 -11.56
CA GLY A 38 2.89 -17.91 -10.22
C GLY A 38 3.80 -16.79 -9.71
N THR A 39 4.79 -16.29 -10.48
CA THR A 39 5.81 -15.35 -9.92
C THR A 39 5.98 -13.98 -10.62
N ALA A 40 5.45 -13.78 -11.83
CA ALA A 40 5.79 -12.60 -12.65
C ALA A 40 5.48 -11.23 -12.01
N PHE A 41 4.40 -11.10 -11.22
CA PHE A 41 4.04 -9.85 -10.53
C PHE A 41 4.75 -9.64 -9.20
N SER A 42 5.24 -10.70 -8.57
CA SER A 42 6.10 -10.58 -7.39
C SER A 42 7.42 -9.85 -7.71
N GLY A 43 7.92 -9.97 -8.94
CA GLY A 43 9.07 -9.21 -9.44
C GLY A 43 8.76 -7.72 -9.63
N TRP A 44 7.55 -7.38 -10.08
CA TRP A 44 7.10 -6.00 -10.23
C TRP A 44 6.92 -5.30 -8.88
N GLU A 45 6.26 -5.99 -7.95
CA GLU A 45 6.05 -5.50 -6.60
C GLU A 45 7.40 -5.23 -5.91
N LYS A 46 8.33 -6.19 -5.95
CA LYS A 46 9.70 -6.02 -5.42
C LYS A 46 10.49 -4.91 -6.12
N TRP A 47 10.41 -4.82 -7.44
CA TRP A 47 11.06 -3.72 -8.17
C TRP A 47 10.52 -2.37 -7.71
N LEU A 48 9.19 -2.24 -7.61
CA LEU A 48 8.56 -0.99 -7.18
C LEU A 48 8.91 -0.66 -5.72
N GLN A 49 8.95 -1.66 -4.84
CA GLN A 49 9.44 -1.54 -3.47
C GLN A 49 10.83 -0.92 -3.44
N VAL A 50 11.80 -1.50 -4.16
CA VAL A 50 13.19 -1.01 -4.21
C VAL A 50 13.27 0.39 -4.79
N ARG A 51 12.60 0.66 -5.93
CA ARG A 51 12.69 1.98 -6.57
C ARG A 51 12.03 3.08 -5.77
N LEU A 52 10.90 2.80 -5.13
CA LEU A 52 10.23 3.76 -4.26
C LEU A 52 11.06 4.00 -3.00
N ALA A 53 11.64 2.95 -2.42
CA ALA A 53 12.59 3.03 -1.32
C ALA A 53 13.78 3.95 -1.64
N GLU A 54 14.48 3.70 -2.74
CA GLU A 54 15.61 4.52 -3.23
C GLU A 54 15.17 5.98 -3.38
N TYR A 55 14.09 6.22 -4.12
CA TYR A 55 13.59 7.56 -4.38
C TYR A 55 13.27 8.34 -3.10
N LEU A 56 12.59 7.69 -2.15
CA LEU A 56 12.19 8.32 -0.88
C LEU A 56 13.40 8.63 0.00
N CYS A 57 14.41 7.76 0.05
CA CYS A 57 15.66 8.04 0.77
C CYS A 57 16.45 9.18 0.14
N ASP A 58 16.61 9.16 -1.19
CA ASP A 58 17.36 10.17 -1.94
C ASP A 58 16.74 11.56 -1.82
N SER A 59 15.43 11.63 -1.58
CA SER A 59 14.73 12.89 -1.33
C SER A 59 15.02 13.51 0.05
N TYR A 60 15.80 12.84 0.91
CA TYR A 60 16.08 13.22 2.30
C TYR A 60 14.82 13.48 3.15
N LEU A 61 13.67 12.95 2.73
CA LEU A 61 12.39 13.13 3.42
C LEU A 61 12.21 12.11 4.54
N VAL A 62 12.68 10.88 4.31
CA VAL A 62 12.50 9.74 5.21
C VAL A 62 13.73 8.85 5.17
N SER A 63 14.01 8.19 6.29
CA SER A 63 14.84 7.00 6.31
C SER A 63 13.97 5.77 6.15
N LEU A 64 14.44 4.80 5.36
CA LEU A 64 13.93 3.45 5.42
C LEU A 64 14.47 2.78 6.68
N GLU A 65 13.56 2.29 7.50
CA GLU A 65 13.93 1.37 8.57
C GLU A 65 14.01 -0.03 7.94
N THR A 66 15.19 -0.41 7.42
CA THR A 66 15.37 -1.72 6.78
C THR A 66 15.51 -2.85 7.80
N ARG A 67 14.80 -3.95 7.51
CA ARG A 67 14.87 -5.29 8.10
C ARG A 67 14.16 -5.47 9.45
N LEU A 68 12.85 -5.70 9.37
CA LEU A 68 12.33 -6.84 10.11
C LEU A 68 12.95 -8.12 9.53
N THR A 69 14.09 -8.55 10.08
CA THR A 69 14.01 -9.89 10.67
C THR A 69 13.21 -9.67 11.94
N ARG A 70 11.94 -10.11 12.00
CA ARG A 70 11.28 -10.35 13.29
C ARG A 70 12.33 -11.11 14.12
N HIS A 71 12.78 -10.54 15.24
CA HIS A 71 13.78 -11.16 16.09
C HIS A 71 13.55 -12.67 16.15
N GLN A 72 14.58 -13.41 15.75
CA GLN A 72 14.78 -14.86 15.95
C GLN A 72 13.57 -15.56 16.60
N GLN A 73 12.65 -16.10 15.80
CA GLN A 73 11.93 -17.26 16.30
C GLN A 73 12.93 -18.41 16.31
N LYS A 74 13.43 -18.74 17.51
CA LYS A 74 13.63 -20.15 17.82
C LYS A 74 12.30 -20.84 17.51
N SER A 75 12.34 -21.62 16.43
CA SER A 75 11.51 -22.77 16.08
C SER A 75 9.98 -22.59 15.91
N ILE A 76 9.50 -22.90 14.69
CA ILE A 76 8.44 -23.90 14.36
C ILE A 76 7.06 -23.66 15.04
N LYS A 77 5.89 -23.53 14.39
CA LYS A 77 5.31 -23.86 13.08
C LYS A 77 4.06 -22.95 12.94
N GLY A 78 3.81 -22.38 11.76
CA GLY A 78 2.63 -21.52 11.51
C GLY A 78 2.99 -20.04 11.34
N SER A 79 3.95 -19.77 10.46
CA SER A 79 4.51 -18.43 10.23
C SER A 79 3.68 -17.61 9.24
N ALA A 80 2.85 -16.70 9.74
CA ALA A 80 2.54 -15.47 9.01
C ALA A 80 3.38 -14.34 9.63
N ARG A 81 4.47 -14.00 8.96
CA ARG A 81 5.27 -12.83 9.29
C ARG A 81 4.67 -11.65 8.54
N ASN A 82 3.90 -10.81 9.22
CA ASN A 82 3.39 -9.56 8.63
C ASN A 82 4.58 -8.60 8.53
N HIS A 83 5.17 -8.52 7.34
CA HIS A 83 6.23 -7.59 7.00
C HIS A 83 5.62 -6.49 6.15
N PHE A 84 5.84 -5.23 6.55
CA PHE A 84 5.56 -4.11 5.67
C PHE A 84 6.54 -4.14 4.52
N ASP A 85 6.02 -3.93 3.31
CA ASP A 85 6.86 -3.72 2.13
C ASP A 85 7.79 -2.52 2.32
N LEU A 86 7.30 -1.41 2.89
CA LEU A 86 8.11 -0.26 3.29
C LEU A 86 7.72 0.25 4.68
N MET A 87 8.74 0.48 5.51
CA MET A 87 8.61 1.18 6.80
C MET A 87 9.36 2.50 6.74
N LEU A 88 8.63 3.60 6.80
CA LEU A 88 9.18 4.94 6.60
C LEU A 88 9.22 5.70 7.92
N ARG A 89 10.38 6.25 8.25
CA ARG A 89 10.57 7.16 9.38
C ARG A 89 10.98 8.54 8.87
N PRO A 90 10.18 9.60 9.11
CA PRO A 90 10.56 10.95 8.72
C PRO A 90 11.81 11.45 9.46
N HIS A 91 12.63 12.25 8.78
CA HIS A 91 13.86 12.81 9.36
C HIS A 91 13.62 14.00 10.30
N ASN A 92 12.44 14.64 10.25
CA ASN A 92 12.10 15.67 11.22
C ASN A 92 11.95 15.04 12.62
N LYS A 93 12.21 15.78 13.71
CA LYS A 93 12.34 15.31 15.12
C LYS A 93 11.12 14.55 15.70
N GLN A 94 10.14 14.17 14.89
CA GLN A 94 8.96 13.42 15.25
C GLN A 94 9.26 11.91 15.19
N ASN A 95 9.06 11.21 16.32
CA ASN A 95 9.39 9.78 16.45
C ASN A 95 8.17 8.89 16.14
N TYR A 96 7.84 8.77 14.84
CA TYR A 96 6.77 7.90 14.36
C TYR A 96 7.12 7.23 13.04
N HIS A 97 6.32 6.21 12.69
CA HIS A 97 6.48 5.44 11.47
C HIS A 97 5.24 5.51 10.57
N ILE A 98 5.47 5.30 9.29
CA ILE A 98 4.43 5.09 8.28
C ILE A 98 4.69 3.73 7.66
N GLY A 99 3.71 2.84 7.77
CA GLY A 99 3.73 1.56 7.09
C GLY A 99 3.10 1.69 5.71
N VAL A 100 3.75 1.15 4.69
CA VAL A 100 3.24 1.12 3.31
C VAL A 100 3.31 -0.30 2.77
N GLU A 101 2.20 -0.78 2.22
CA GLU A 101 2.12 -2.02 1.45
C GLU A 101 1.98 -1.71 -0.02
N LEU A 102 2.64 -2.49 -0.85
CA LEU A 102 2.62 -2.34 -2.29
C LEU A 102 1.93 -3.57 -2.89
N LYS A 103 1.01 -3.32 -3.82
CA LYS A 103 0.35 -4.37 -4.58
C LYS A 103 0.34 -4.00 -6.05
N VAL A 104 0.86 -4.89 -6.88
CA VAL A 104 0.89 -4.69 -8.33
C VAL A 104 0.21 -5.86 -9.02
N ASP A 105 -0.87 -5.60 -9.76
CA ASP A 105 -1.60 -6.66 -10.45
C ASP A 105 -2.19 -6.21 -11.81
N LYS A 106 -2.65 -7.15 -12.63
CA LYS A 106 -3.42 -6.86 -13.86
C LYS A 106 -4.86 -6.48 -13.58
N THR A 107 -5.38 -6.73 -12.39
CA THR A 107 -6.78 -6.48 -12.05
C THR A 107 -6.92 -5.59 -10.81
N PRO A 108 -7.94 -4.71 -10.76
CA PRO A 108 -8.24 -3.94 -9.56
C PRO A 108 -8.58 -4.85 -8.37
N GLY A 109 -9.20 -6.01 -8.64
CA GLY A 109 -9.56 -6.96 -7.60
C GLY A 109 -8.35 -7.49 -6.86
N ALA A 110 -7.37 -8.07 -7.54
CA ALA A 110 -6.20 -8.58 -6.85
C ALA A 110 -5.36 -7.46 -6.19
N ALA A 111 -5.18 -6.31 -6.84
CA ALA A 111 -4.37 -5.22 -6.28
C ALA A 111 -5.05 -4.52 -5.09
N ILE A 112 -6.29 -4.05 -5.24
CA ILE A 112 -6.99 -3.30 -4.20
C ILE A 112 -7.48 -4.24 -3.10
N LYS A 113 -8.05 -5.41 -3.41
CA LYS A 113 -8.45 -6.39 -2.37
C LYS A 113 -7.24 -6.90 -1.59
N GLY A 114 -6.10 -7.10 -2.25
CA GLY A 114 -4.83 -7.42 -1.59
C GLY A 114 -4.50 -6.35 -0.54
N GLY A 115 -4.46 -5.08 -0.96
CA GLY A 115 -4.21 -3.96 -0.07
C GLY A 115 -5.19 -3.80 1.08
N LEU A 116 -6.48 -4.04 0.84
CA LEU A 116 -7.51 -4.07 1.89
C LEU A 116 -7.28 -5.20 2.89
N THR A 117 -6.81 -6.35 2.42
CA THR A 117 -6.45 -7.51 3.25
C THR A 117 -5.24 -7.20 4.12
N ASP A 118 -4.24 -6.51 3.59
CA ASP A 118 -3.06 -6.13 4.37
C ASP A 118 -3.40 -5.08 5.44
N LEU A 119 -4.24 -4.09 5.13
CA LEU A 119 -4.77 -3.13 6.11
C LEU A 119 -5.51 -3.83 7.27
N ARG A 120 -6.25 -4.90 6.97
CA ARG A 120 -6.84 -5.77 8.01
C ARG A 120 -5.77 -6.49 8.82
N GLY A 121 -4.74 -7.03 8.17
CA GLY A 121 -3.60 -7.66 8.84
C GLY A 121 -2.91 -6.73 9.84
N PHE A 122 -2.92 -5.42 9.61
CA PHE A 122 -2.42 -4.43 10.57
C PHE A 122 -3.28 -4.31 11.83
N TYR A 123 -4.59 -4.32 11.68
CA TYR A 123 -5.50 -4.35 12.82
C TYR A 123 -5.26 -5.58 13.72
N GLU A 124 -4.82 -6.70 13.13
CA GLU A 124 -4.55 -7.95 13.84
C GLU A 124 -3.18 -7.99 14.54
N LEU A 125 -2.32 -6.96 14.38
CA LEU A 125 -1.04 -6.87 15.11
C LEU A 125 -1.24 -6.79 16.62
N LYS A 126 -0.30 -7.35 17.39
CA LYS A 126 -0.33 -7.27 18.85
C LYS A 126 -0.19 -5.81 19.30
N LEU A 127 -0.84 -5.45 20.41
CA LEU A 127 -0.77 -4.10 20.96
C LEU A 127 0.67 -3.65 21.24
N SER A 128 1.52 -4.56 21.74
CA SER A 128 2.94 -4.29 21.97
C SER A 128 3.71 -3.99 20.70
N GLU A 129 3.40 -4.68 19.60
CA GLU A 129 3.99 -4.42 18.28
C GLU A 129 3.54 -3.03 17.79
N TRP A 130 2.24 -2.73 17.86
CA TRP A 130 1.71 -1.44 17.42
C TRP A 130 2.34 -0.25 18.15
N ASN A 131 2.39 -0.32 19.47
CA ASN A 131 2.87 0.76 20.31
C ASN A 131 4.38 0.96 20.20
N ALA A 132 5.15 -0.08 19.85
CA ALA A 132 6.58 0.03 19.57
C ALA A 132 6.84 0.89 18.33
N TRP A 133 6.04 0.73 17.28
CA TRP A 133 6.21 1.46 16.03
C TRP A 133 5.59 2.85 16.03
N LYS A 134 4.67 3.19 16.95
CA LYS A 134 4.06 4.53 17.04
C LYS A 134 3.54 5.00 15.67
N PHE A 135 2.75 4.16 14.99
CA PHE A 135 2.30 4.44 13.63
C PHE A 135 1.52 5.75 13.55
N ARG A 136 1.86 6.59 12.57
CA ARG A 136 1.06 7.76 12.17
C ARG A 136 0.22 7.46 10.92
N GLY A 137 0.65 6.54 10.08
CA GLY A 137 -0.05 6.21 8.86
C GLY A 137 0.17 4.77 8.45
N LEU A 138 -0.87 4.18 7.85
CA LEU A 138 -0.84 2.86 7.27
C LEU A 138 -1.54 2.94 5.93
N PHE A 139 -0.78 2.71 4.87
CA PHE A 139 -1.28 2.89 3.51
C PHE A 139 -1.02 1.65 2.68
N SER A 140 -1.96 1.35 1.81
CA SER A 140 -1.75 0.45 0.69
C SER A 140 -1.60 1.28 -0.58
N VAL A 141 -0.66 0.89 -1.42
CA VAL A 141 -0.39 1.43 -2.74
C VAL A 141 -0.65 0.32 -3.75
N ALA A 142 -1.77 0.42 -4.45
CA ALA A 142 -2.20 -0.54 -5.45
C ALA A 142 -1.97 0.03 -6.85
N LEU A 143 -1.18 -0.66 -7.66
CA LEU A 143 -0.96 -0.36 -9.07
C LEU A 143 -1.62 -1.45 -9.91
N TYR A 144 -2.55 -1.08 -10.80
CA TYR A 144 -3.31 -2.07 -11.56
C TYR A 144 -3.70 -1.62 -12.96
N LYS A 145 -4.00 -2.55 -13.85
CA LYS A 145 -4.60 -2.25 -15.16
C LYS A 145 -6.12 -2.16 -15.05
N GLY A 146 -6.71 -1.14 -15.64
CA GLY A 146 -8.15 -0.97 -15.74
C GLY A 146 -8.53 0.31 -16.48
N SER A 147 -9.25 0.17 -17.60
CA SER A 147 -9.77 1.31 -18.36
C SER A 147 -11.10 1.84 -17.81
N ARG A 148 -11.87 0.98 -17.13
CA ARG A 148 -13.17 1.32 -16.52
C ARG A 148 -13.05 1.49 -15.02
N LYS A 149 -14.01 2.19 -14.42
CA LYS A 149 -14.14 2.28 -12.96
C LYS A 149 -14.50 0.91 -12.40
N SER A 150 -13.71 0.42 -11.47
CA SER A 150 -13.97 -0.84 -10.76
C SER A 150 -14.80 -0.60 -9.50
N PRO A 151 -15.66 -1.54 -9.05
CA PRO A 151 -16.33 -1.35 -7.78
C PRO A 151 -15.36 -1.36 -6.58
N TYR A 152 -14.15 -1.90 -6.72
CA TYR A 152 -13.07 -1.73 -5.74
C TYR A 152 -12.57 -0.26 -5.64
N GLU A 153 -12.66 0.52 -6.73
CA GLU A 153 -12.34 1.96 -6.69
C GLU A 153 -13.36 2.72 -5.85
N THR A 154 -14.64 2.32 -5.89
CA THR A 154 -15.69 2.89 -5.03
C THR A 154 -15.38 2.68 -3.55
N ILE A 155 -14.81 1.54 -3.16
CA ILE A 155 -14.38 1.29 -1.77
C ILE A 155 -13.32 2.31 -1.35
N VAL A 156 -12.33 2.58 -2.20
CA VAL A 156 -11.27 3.57 -1.93
C VAL A 156 -11.86 4.98 -1.77
N GLU A 157 -12.80 5.35 -2.62
CA GLU A 157 -13.51 6.63 -2.53
C GLU A 157 -14.35 6.74 -1.24
N GLU A 158 -14.93 5.64 -0.75
CA GLU A 158 -15.66 5.64 0.52
C GLU A 158 -14.73 5.76 1.72
N ILE A 159 -13.57 5.10 1.70
CA ILE A 159 -12.54 5.25 2.73
C ILE A 159 -12.11 6.72 2.84
N GLN A 160 -11.90 7.40 1.70
CA GLN A 160 -11.52 8.81 1.65
C GLN A 160 -12.54 9.74 2.34
N LYS A 161 -13.82 9.37 2.40
CA LYS A 161 -14.89 10.19 3.01
C LYS A 161 -14.92 10.09 4.54
N THR A 162 -14.10 9.24 5.14
CA THR A 162 -14.03 9.07 6.59
C THR A 162 -13.04 10.06 7.20
N ASP A 163 -13.18 10.37 8.50
CA ASP A 163 -12.39 11.43 9.16
C ASP A 163 -10.86 11.20 9.08
N GLN A 164 -10.45 9.94 9.26
CA GLN A 164 -9.05 9.53 9.25
C GLN A 164 -8.67 8.65 8.08
N GLY A 165 -9.64 8.30 7.23
CA GLY A 165 -9.35 7.56 6.01
C GLY A 165 -8.73 8.48 4.97
N ARG A 166 -7.84 7.89 4.20
CA ARG A 166 -7.23 8.53 3.03
C ARG A 166 -7.42 7.61 1.85
N GLY A 167 -7.65 8.18 0.69
CA GLY A 167 -7.96 7.43 -0.51
C GLY A 167 -7.79 8.32 -1.73
N ILE A 168 -7.20 7.77 -2.78
CA ILE A 168 -7.16 8.39 -4.09
C ILE A 168 -7.03 7.31 -5.16
N VAL A 169 -7.67 7.53 -6.30
CA VAL A 169 -7.48 6.75 -7.52
C VAL A 169 -7.08 7.70 -8.63
N LYS A 170 -5.93 7.44 -9.29
CA LYS A 170 -5.37 8.28 -10.34
C LYS A 170 -5.00 7.43 -11.56
N PRO A 171 -5.50 7.76 -12.77
CA PRO A 171 -4.95 7.20 -14.00
C PRO A 171 -3.51 7.71 -14.18
N LEU A 172 -2.61 6.85 -14.65
CA LEU A 172 -1.19 7.20 -14.85
C LEU A 172 -0.89 7.80 -16.23
N GLY A 173 -1.94 8.11 -17.01
CA GLY A 173 -1.87 8.77 -18.30
C GLY A 173 -1.58 7.83 -19.47
N GLN A 174 -1.82 8.34 -20.69
CA GLN A 174 -1.77 7.56 -21.95
C GLN A 174 -0.48 6.77 -22.15
N SER A 175 0.64 7.33 -21.68
CA SER A 175 1.95 6.71 -21.83
C SER A 175 2.14 5.43 -21.03
N LEU A 176 1.40 5.25 -19.94
CA LEU A 176 1.35 4.01 -19.19
C LEU A 176 0.08 3.22 -19.52
N GLY A 177 -0.60 3.54 -20.63
CA GLY A 177 -1.83 2.87 -21.06
C GLY A 177 -2.93 2.92 -20.00
N ASP A 178 -3.60 1.80 -19.80
CA ASP A 178 -4.74 1.69 -18.89
C ASP A 178 -4.33 1.45 -17.43
N TRP A 179 -3.09 1.76 -17.03
CA TRP A 179 -2.66 1.60 -15.65
C TRP A 179 -3.18 2.75 -14.76
N LYS A 180 -3.63 2.36 -13.57
CA LYS A 180 -4.14 3.24 -12.52
C LYS A 180 -3.39 2.98 -11.21
N LEU A 181 -3.23 4.04 -10.44
CA LEU A 181 -2.71 4.03 -9.08
C LEU A 181 -3.88 4.27 -8.12
N ALA A 182 -4.04 3.39 -7.14
CA ALA A 182 -4.86 3.65 -5.96
C ALA A 182 -3.94 3.72 -4.73
N VAL A 183 -4.10 4.76 -3.90
CA VAL A 183 -3.44 4.84 -2.59
C VAL A 183 -4.51 5.06 -1.55
N PHE A 184 -4.55 4.22 -0.53
CA PHE A 184 -5.61 4.27 0.47
C PHE A 184 -5.17 3.72 1.82
N GLY A 185 -5.84 4.12 2.89
CA GLY A 185 -5.57 3.63 4.23
C GLY A 185 -5.98 4.61 5.30
N TRP A 186 -5.19 4.67 6.37
CA TRP A 186 -5.48 5.45 7.56
C TRP A 186 -4.33 6.41 7.89
N GLU A 187 -4.69 7.60 8.35
CA GLU A 187 -3.76 8.61 8.85
C GLU A 187 -4.23 9.18 10.19
N ALA A 188 -3.33 9.19 11.16
CA ALA A 188 -3.55 9.80 12.45
C ALA A 188 -3.49 11.34 12.39
N LYS A 189 -4.39 11.98 13.13
CA LYS A 189 -4.34 13.44 13.39
C LYS A 189 -3.17 13.87 14.29
N ILE A 190 -2.61 12.94 15.04
CA ILE A 190 -1.48 13.17 15.95
C ILE A 190 -0.25 12.39 15.49
N SER A 191 0.95 12.91 15.79
CA SER A 191 2.18 12.35 15.22
C SER A 191 2.52 10.95 15.74
N ASN A 192 2.16 10.60 16.98
CA ASN A 192 2.52 9.32 17.61
C ASN A 192 1.25 8.57 18.05
N ALA A 193 0.42 8.17 17.10
CA ALA A 193 -0.83 7.51 17.43
C ALA A 193 -0.60 6.11 18.01
N LYS A 194 -1.46 5.78 18.97
CA LYS A 194 -1.52 4.44 19.56
C LYS A 194 -2.62 3.63 18.88
N LYS A 195 -2.72 2.33 19.20
CA LYS A 195 -3.71 1.44 18.59
C LYS A 195 -5.14 1.94 18.86
N GLU A 196 -5.36 2.56 20.01
CA GLU A 196 -6.64 3.12 20.44
C GLU A 196 -7.12 4.27 19.53
N ASN A 197 -6.24 4.88 18.74
CA ASN A 197 -6.61 5.87 17.72
C ASN A 197 -7.00 5.24 16.38
N PHE A 198 -6.48 4.05 16.08
CA PHE A 198 -6.78 3.31 14.85
C PHE A 198 -8.03 2.43 14.98
N ASP A 199 -8.19 1.78 16.13
CA ASP A 199 -9.28 0.85 16.43
C ASP A 199 -10.68 1.43 16.15
N PRO A 200 -11.01 2.67 16.57
CA PRO A 200 -12.32 3.26 16.30
C PRO A 200 -12.58 3.44 14.81
N TRP A 201 -11.61 3.97 14.06
CA TRP A 201 -11.70 4.12 12.60
C TRP A 201 -11.90 2.75 11.93
N TYR A 202 -11.08 1.77 12.29
CA TYR A 202 -11.14 0.45 11.69
C TYR A 202 -12.50 -0.24 11.92
N LYS A 203 -12.95 -0.31 13.18
CA LYS A 203 -14.20 -1.01 13.57
C LYS A 203 -15.46 -0.28 13.10
N LYS A 204 -15.49 1.05 13.22
CA LYS A 204 -16.72 1.83 13.00
C LYS A 204 -16.88 2.29 11.56
N GLU A 205 -15.79 2.43 10.83
CA GLU A 205 -15.79 3.02 9.49
C GLU A 205 -15.29 2.01 8.45
N PHE A 206 -14.03 1.58 8.56
CA PHE A 206 -13.40 0.71 7.56
C PHE A 206 -14.16 -0.61 7.38
N GLU A 207 -14.38 -1.40 8.43
CA GLU A 207 -15.08 -2.68 8.32
C GLU A 207 -16.51 -2.54 7.77
N LYS A 208 -17.19 -1.45 8.11
CA LYS A 208 -18.56 -1.20 7.63
C LYS A 208 -18.57 -0.88 6.14
N ILE A 209 -17.61 -0.09 5.67
CA ILE A 209 -17.42 0.18 4.25
C ILE A 209 -17.20 -1.14 3.51
N ILE A 210 -16.25 -1.97 3.96
CA ILE A 210 -15.94 -3.24 3.30
C ILE A 210 -17.17 -4.17 3.28
N LYS A 211 -17.89 -4.32 4.41
CA LYS A 211 -19.09 -5.14 4.48
C LYS A 211 -20.24 -4.62 3.60
N ARG A 212 -20.46 -3.30 3.58
CA ARG A 212 -21.52 -2.67 2.78
C ARG A 212 -21.19 -2.78 1.28
N SER A 213 -20.02 -2.29 0.87
CA SER A 213 -19.62 -2.30 -0.53
C SER A 213 -19.50 -3.73 -1.05
N GLY A 214 -19.05 -4.69 -0.23
CA GLY A 214 -19.06 -6.11 -0.57
C GLY A 214 -20.44 -6.61 -1.01
N ARG A 215 -21.48 -6.29 -0.22
CA ARG A 215 -22.88 -6.63 -0.53
C ARG A 215 -23.41 -5.91 -1.76
N GLU A 216 -23.14 -4.61 -1.90
CA GLU A 216 -23.66 -3.78 -2.99
C GLU A 216 -23.01 -4.09 -4.34
N THR A 217 -21.75 -4.56 -4.32
CA THR A 217 -20.96 -4.79 -5.54
C THR A 217 -20.78 -6.27 -5.89
N GLY A 218 -21.19 -7.19 -5.01
CA GLY A 218 -21.05 -8.64 -5.21
C GLY A 218 -19.60 -9.14 -5.13
N ILE A 219 -18.70 -8.38 -4.49
CA ILE A 219 -17.26 -8.60 -4.48
C ILE A 219 -16.78 -9.44 -3.27
N LEU A 220 -17.62 -9.53 -2.23
CA LEU A 220 -17.36 -10.25 -0.98
C LEU A 220 -18.54 -11.14 -0.58
#